data_AF-A0A938QJ73-F1
#
_entry.id   AF-A0A938QJ73-F1
#
_cell.length_a   1.000
_cell.length_b   1.000
_cell.length_c   1.000
_cell.angle_alpha   90.00
_cell.angle_beta   90.00
_cell.angle_gamma   90.00
#
_symmetry.space_group_name_H-M   'P 1'
#
loop_
_entity.id
_entity.type
_entity.pdbx_description
1 polymer ?
#
loop_
_entity_poly.entity_id
_entity_poly.type
_entity_poly.pdbx_seq_one_letter_code
_entity_poly.pdbx_strand_id
1 'polypeptide(L)'
;MLKGRMAFIWFTLGGMAVGYLLVHPFAMLAYIIGPQHPHSPWDFTLWGRQLHLSFSRDMLAMGLAFAFMGGAAGFILGAWHLQKERLAAARLESQKRQAALDTLQQLMVTLAHHIRNANVVIGGYSARLQKGLPDPQWRQPLEMIHQASHEIDAVIKSLEDLAEVSAVPYVNGSQSRMIDLKQELEARLATKARKEQHES
;
A
#
# COMPACT_ATOMS: atom_id res chain seq x y z
N MET A 1 -16.64 2.14 -6.79
CA MET A 1 -16.24 2.58 -8.15
C MET A 1 -17.11 3.72 -8.70
N LEU A 2 -18.42 3.76 -8.46
CA LEU A 2 -19.30 4.84 -8.97
C LEU A 2 -18.91 6.25 -8.48
N LYS A 3 -18.55 6.42 -7.20
CA LYS A 3 -18.19 7.73 -6.63
C LYS A 3 -17.00 8.39 -7.34
N GLY A 4 -15.94 7.63 -7.63
CA GLY A 4 -14.76 8.17 -8.33
C GLY A 4 -15.04 8.58 -9.77
N ARG A 5 -15.92 7.86 -10.48
CA ARG A 5 -16.35 8.22 -11.84
C ARG A 5 -17.21 9.49 -11.82
N MET A 6 -18.10 9.63 -10.85
CA MET A 6 -18.91 10.84 -10.67
C MET A 6 -18.04 12.05 -10.33
N ALA A 7 -17.10 11.91 -9.39
CA ALA A 7 -16.18 12.99 -9.03
C ALA A 7 -15.37 13.46 -10.25
N PHE A 8 -14.87 12.53 -11.04
CA PHE A 8 -14.15 12.83 -12.28
C PHE A 8 -14.97 13.67 -13.27
N ILE A 9 -16.22 13.27 -13.52
CA ILE A 9 -17.14 14.00 -14.41
C ILE A 9 -17.40 15.41 -13.86
N TRP A 10 -17.61 15.54 -12.55
CA TRP A 10 -17.79 16.84 -11.90
C TRP A 10 -16.55 17.75 -12.03
N PHE A 11 -15.34 17.21 -11.92
CA PHE A 11 -14.12 17.99 -12.13
C PHE A 11 -13.98 18.47 -13.58
N THR A 12 -14.32 17.64 -14.57
CA THR A 12 -14.30 18.07 -15.97
C THR A 12 -15.34 19.13 -16.28
N LEU A 13 -16.59 18.94 -15.84
CA LEU A 13 -17.67 19.91 -16.05
C LEU A 13 -17.42 21.21 -15.30
N GLY A 14 -16.94 21.12 -14.06
CA GLY A 14 -16.52 22.27 -13.27
C GLY A 14 -15.36 23.02 -13.93
N GLY A 15 -14.36 22.32 -14.46
CA GLY A 15 -13.26 22.91 -15.21
C GLY A 15 -13.74 23.65 -16.47
N MET A 16 -14.65 23.05 -17.24
CA MET A 16 -15.26 23.72 -18.40
C MET A 16 -16.03 24.99 -17.98
N ALA A 17 -16.84 24.90 -16.93
CA ALA A 17 -17.61 26.02 -16.42
C ALA A 17 -16.71 27.15 -15.90
N VAL A 18 -15.66 26.83 -15.15
CA VAL A 18 -14.68 27.81 -14.66
C VAL A 18 -13.92 28.44 -15.83
N GLY A 19 -13.48 27.64 -16.80
CA GLY A 19 -12.82 28.15 -18.01
C GLY A 19 -13.69 29.15 -18.78
N TYR A 20 -14.96 28.80 -18.99
CA TYR A 20 -15.90 29.62 -19.74
C TYR A 20 -16.42 30.85 -18.99
N LEU A 21 -16.79 30.70 -17.72
CA LEU A 21 -17.47 31.76 -16.96
C LEU A 21 -16.52 32.68 -16.21
N LEU A 22 -15.33 32.21 -15.84
CA LEU A 22 -14.39 32.99 -15.03
C LEU A 22 -13.14 33.36 -15.83
N VAL A 23 -12.46 32.37 -16.41
CA VAL A 23 -11.17 32.60 -17.08
C VAL A 23 -11.35 33.42 -18.36
N HIS A 24 -12.39 33.14 -19.15
CA HIS A 24 -12.64 33.85 -20.40
C HIS A 24 -12.94 35.36 -20.21
N PRO A 25 -13.90 35.80 -19.38
CA PRO A 25 -14.13 37.23 -19.14
C PRO A 25 -12.92 37.93 -18.51
N PHE A 26 -12.18 37.22 -17.65
CA PHE A 26 -10.96 37.75 -17.05
C PHE A 26 -9.85 37.98 -18.09
N ALA A 27 -9.64 37.03 -19.01
CA ALA A 27 -8.67 37.17 -20.09
C ALA A 27 -9.01 38.36 -21.01
N MET A 28 -10.29 38.57 -21.29
CA MET A 28 -10.78 39.72 -22.06
C MET A 28 -10.54 41.06 -21.34
N LEU A 29 -10.74 41.10 -20.02
CA LEU A 29 -10.44 42.27 -19.20
C LEU A 29 -8.94 42.58 -19.23
N ALA A 30 -8.10 41.55 -19.05
CA ALA A 30 -6.65 41.68 -19.06
C ALA A 30 -6.12 42.14 -20.43
N TYR A 31 -6.71 41.68 -21.53
CA TYR A 31 -6.36 42.10 -22.89
C TYR A 31 -6.55 43.62 -23.09
N ILE A 32 -7.65 44.17 -22.56
CA ILE A 32 -7.96 45.62 -22.66
C ILE A 32 -7.03 46.46 -21.79
N ILE A 33 -6.68 45.97 -20.60
CA ILE A 33 -5.74 46.65 -19.69
C ILE A 33 -4.29 46.54 -20.20
N GLY A 34 -4.04 45.67 -21.18
CA GLY A 34 -2.75 45.49 -21.81
C GLY A 34 -2.20 46.80 -22.42
N PRO A 35 -0.90 46.85 -22.71
CA PRO A 35 -0.17 48.07 -23.11
C PRO A 35 -0.68 48.76 -24.38
N GLN A 36 -1.67 48.19 -25.07
CA GLN A 36 -2.30 48.74 -26.27
C GLN A 36 -3.35 49.84 -25.97
N HIS A 37 -3.85 49.95 -24.73
CA HIS A 37 -4.83 50.97 -24.34
C HIS A 37 -4.48 51.69 -23.03
N PRO A 38 -3.47 52.58 -23.04
CA PRO A 38 -2.94 53.21 -21.83
C PRO A 38 -3.87 54.23 -21.14
N HIS A 39 -5.04 54.55 -21.70
CA HIS A 39 -5.93 55.62 -21.19
C HIS A 39 -7.35 55.13 -20.86
N SER A 40 -7.52 53.83 -20.58
CA SER A 40 -8.84 53.31 -20.19
C SER A 40 -9.19 53.76 -18.76
N PRO A 41 -10.31 54.47 -18.55
CA PRO A 41 -10.76 54.82 -17.20
C PRO A 41 -11.17 53.56 -16.43
N TRP A 42 -10.79 53.46 -15.15
CA TRP A 42 -11.13 52.34 -14.29
C TRP A 42 -12.50 52.55 -13.64
N ASP A 43 -13.58 52.36 -14.41
CA ASP A 43 -14.95 52.51 -13.89
C ASP A 43 -15.67 51.16 -13.79
N PHE A 44 -16.46 50.94 -12.75
CA PHE A 44 -17.20 49.68 -12.54
C PHE A 44 -18.27 49.43 -13.63
N THR A 45 -18.73 50.50 -14.27
CA THR A 45 -19.60 50.47 -15.44
C THR A 45 -18.96 49.76 -16.65
N LEU A 46 -17.63 49.86 -16.82
CA LEU A 46 -16.90 49.12 -17.85
C LEU A 46 -16.89 47.62 -17.58
N TRP A 47 -16.85 47.20 -16.31
CA TRP A 47 -16.82 45.78 -15.95
C TRP A 47 -18.09 45.05 -16.37
N GLY A 48 -19.26 45.64 -16.09
CA GLY A 48 -20.56 45.08 -16.49
C GLY A 48 -20.75 45.05 -18.02
N ARG A 49 -20.36 46.13 -18.71
CA ARG A 49 -20.42 46.19 -20.18
C ARG A 49 -19.50 45.16 -20.83
N GLN A 50 -18.31 44.95 -20.26
CA GLN A 50 -17.32 44.02 -20.82
C GLN A 50 -17.66 42.56 -20.55
N LEU A 51 -18.24 42.24 -19.40
CA LEU A 51 -18.83 40.93 -19.15
C LEU A 51 -19.88 40.58 -20.20
N HIS A 52 -20.78 41.52 -20.52
CA HIS A 52 -21.80 41.30 -21.54
C HIS A 52 -21.19 41.11 -22.95
N LEU A 53 -20.15 41.89 -23.31
CA LEU A 53 -19.45 41.75 -24.59
C LEU A 53 -18.67 40.43 -24.69
N SER A 54 -18.19 39.91 -23.57
CA SER A 54 -17.49 38.62 -23.49
C SER A 54 -18.40 37.43 -23.81
N PHE A 55 -19.72 37.59 -23.74
CA PHE A 55 -20.69 36.55 -24.14
C PHE A 55 -21.41 36.87 -25.46
N SER A 56 -20.88 37.82 -26.23
CA SER A 56 -21.40 38.11 -27.57
C SER A 56 -21.19 36.94 -28.52
N ARG A 57 -22.05 36.84 -29.55
CA ARG A 57 -22.05 35.73 -30.50
C ARG A 57 -20.71 35.58 -31.23
N ASP A 58 -20.03 36.70 -31.45
CA ASP A 58 -18.72 36.76 -32.13
C ASP A 58 -17.58 36.21 -31.26
N MET A 59 -17.75 36.18 -29.94
CA MET A 59 -16.75 35.71 -28.96
C MET A 59 -16.97 34.24 -28.55
N LEU A 60 -18.03 33.59 -29.03
CA LEU A 60 -18.36 32.21 -28.67
C LEU A 60 -17.26 31.22 -29.04
N ALA A 61 -16.59 31.41 -30.19
CA ALA A 61 -15.50 30.54 -30.62
C ALA A 61 -14.32 30.58 -29.62
N MET A 62 -14.00 31.76 -29.09
CA MET A 62 -12.94 31.91 -28.09
C MET A 62 -13.37 31.37 -26.73
N GLY A 63 -14.59 31.68 -26.29
CA GLY A 63 -15.17 31.10 -25.07
C GLY A 63 -15.15 29.57 -25.09
N LEU A 64 -15.50 28.96 -26.23
CA LEU A 64 -15.44 27.50 -26.41
C LEU A 64 -14.01 26.95 -26.24
N ALA A 65 -13.00 27.66 -26.74
CA ALA A 65 -11.60 27.27 -26.55
C ALA A 65 -11.18 27.30 -25.07
N PHE A 66 -11.60 28.34 -24.31
CA PHE A 66 -11.37 28.41 -22.87
C PHE A 66 -12.15 27.33 -22.09
N ALA A 67 -13.37 27.02 -22.51
CA ALA A 67 -14.15 25.92 -21.94
C ALA A 67 -13.43 24.57 -22.16
N PHE A 68 -12.92 24.33 -23.37
CA PHE A 68 -12.18 23.11 -23.68
C PHE A 68 -10.88 22.99 -22.87
N MET A 69 -10.12 24.08 -22.78
CA MET A 69 -8.88 24.12 -21.99
C MET A 69 -9.16 23.93 -20.49
N GLY A 70 -10.20 24.59 -19.97
CA GLY A 70 -10.67 24.39 -18.60
C GLY A 70 -11.14 22.95 -18.34
N GLY A 71 -11.81 22.34 -19.30
CA GLY A 71 -12.20 20.93 -19.26
C GLY A 71 -11.00 19.98 -19.23
N ALA A 72 -9.97 20.24 -20.04
CA ALA A 72 -8.73 19.47 -20.03
C ALA A 72 -7.97 19.60 -18.70
N ALA A 73 -7.90 20.81 -18.14
CA ALA A 73 -7.31 21.03 -16.80
C ALA A 73 -8.12 20.28 -15.72
N GLY A 74 -9.45 20.37 -15.76
CA GLY A 74 -10.34 19.63 -14.88
C GLY A 74 -10.20 18.11 -15.01
N PHE A 75 -9.99 17.60 -16.22
CA PHE A 75 -9.73 16.19 -16.50
C PHE A 75 -8.44 15.72 -15.83
N ILE A 76 -7.35 16.47 -15.99
CA ILE A 76 -6.05 16.13 -15.38
C ILE A 76 -6.15 16.16 -13.86
N LEU A 77 -6.79 17.18 -13.28
CA LEU A 77 -7.00 17.28 -11.84
C LEU A 77 -7.87 16.14 -11.29
N GLY A 78 -8.95 15.79 -11.99
CA GLY A 78 -9.80 14.65 -11.65
C GLY A 78 -9.05 13.32 -11.70
N ALA A 79 -8.21 13.12 -12.74
CA ALA A 79 -7.38 11.92 -12.88
C ALA A 79 -6.36 11.83 -11.73
N TRP A 80 -5.71 12.95 -11.39
CA TRP A 80 -4.77 13.02 -10.28
C TRP A 80 -5.45 12.71 -8.94
N HIS A 81 -6.63 13.28 -8.68
CA HIS A 81 -7.40 13.00 -7.47
C HIS A 81 -7.71 11.50 -7.35
N LEU A 82 -8.17 10.87 -8.43
CA LEU A 82 -8.48 9.45 -8.44
C LEU A 82 -7.25 8.58 -8.20
N GLN A 83 -6.10 8.95 -8.77
CA GLN A 83 -4.84 8.25 -8.50
C GLN A 83 -4.41 8.39 -7.03
N LYS A 84 -4.55 9.59 -6.45
CA LYS A 84 -4.21 9.84 -5.05
C LYS A 84 -5.05 8.98 -4.10
N GLU A 85 -6.36 8.88 -4.35
CA GLU A 85 -7.25 7.99 -3.56
C GLU A 85 -6.84 6.52 -3.68
N ARG A 86 -6.53 6.05 -4.89
CA ARG A 86 -6.07 4.66 -5.11
C ARG A 86 -4.77 4.37 -4.37
N LEU A 87 -3.81 5.29 -4.43
CA LEU A 87 -2.53 5.16 -3.73
C LEU A 87 -2.73 5.18 -2.21
N ALA A 88 -3.62 6.02 -1.69
CA ALA A 88 -3.95 6.06 -0.27
C ALA A 88 -4.60 4.75 0.18
N ALA A 89 -5.57 4.23 -0.58
CA ALA A 89 -6.21 2.94 -0.29
C ALA A 89 -5.21 1.77 -0.33
N ALA A 90 -4.34 1.73 -1.34
CA ALA A 90 -3.31 0.70 -1.46
C ALA A 90 -2.29 0.78 -0.31
N ARG A 91 -1.89 1.99 0.11
CA ARG A 91 -1.01 2.19 1.28
C ARG A 91 -1.67 1.71 2.55
N LEU A 92 -2.95 2.02 2.75
CA LEU A 92 -3.69 1.58 3.94
C LEU A 92 -3.81 0.05 3.98
N GLU A 93 -4.10 -0.58 2.84
CA GLU A 93 -4.13 -2.04 2.75
C GLU A 93 -2.76 -2.66 3.04
N SER A 94 -1.70 -2.10 2.48
CA SER A 94 -0.32 -2.53 2.76
C SER A 94 0.03 -2.39 4.24
N GLN A 95 -0.35 -1.27 4.88
CA GLN A 95 -0.12 -1.06 6.32
C GLN A 95 -0.88 -2.08 7.17
N LYS A 96 -2.14 -2.38 6.82
CA LYS A 96 -2.93 -3.40 7.52
C LYS A 96 -2.30 -4.79 7.39
N ARG A 97 -1.83 -5.15 6.19
CA ARG A 97 -1.14 -6.43 5.97
C ARG A 97 0.16 -6.50 6.77
N GLN A 98 0.94 -5.43 6.78
CA GLN A 98 2.17 -5.37 7.57
C GLN A 98 1.88 -5.51 9.07
N ALA A 99 0.94 -4.74 9.60
CA ALA A 99 0.56 -4.84 11.01
C ALA A 99 0.06 -6.24 11.39
N ALA A 100 -0.69 -6.91 10.50
CA ALA A 100 -1.13 -8.28 10.71
C ALA A 100 0.05 -9.26 10.75
N LEU A 101 1.03 -9.11 9.85
CA LEU A 101 2.25 -9.92 9.85
C LEU A 101 3.08 -9.70 11.13
N ASP A 102 3.30 -8.46 11.52
CA ASP A 102 4.02 -8.12 12.75
C ASP A 102 3.34 -8.71 13.99
N THR A 103 2.00 -8.67 14.02
CA THR A 103 1.21 -9.27 15.11
C THR A 103 1.33 -10.80 15.13
N LEU A 104 1.21 -11.45 13.97
CA LEU A 104 1.38 -12.91 13.86
C LEU A 104 2.78 -13.34 14.29
N GLN A 105 3.80 -12.56 13.94
CA GLN A 105 5.18 -12.81 14.33
C GLN A 105 5.36 -12.71 15.85
N GLN A 106 4.84 -11.67 16.49
CA GLN A 106 4.88 -11.53 17.94
C GLN A 106 4.17 -12.71 18.63
N LEU A 107 2.99 -13.09 18.14
CA LEU A 107 2.25 -14.24 18.64
C LEU A 107 3.04 -15.54 18.48
N MET A 108 3.71 -15.75 17.34
CA MET A 108 4.56 -16.92 17.12
C MET A 108 5.71 -16.99 18.14
N VAL A 109 6.40 -15.89 18.42
CA VAL A 109 7.48 -15.86 19.42
C VAL A 109 6.94 -16.14 20.83
N THR A 110 5.82 -15.52 21.21
CA THR A 110 5.20 -15.76 22.52
C THR A 110 4.71 -17.20 22.66
N LEU A 111 4.07 -17.76 21.63
CA LEU A 111 3.63 -19.15 21.63
C LEU A 111 4.82 -20.11 21.66
N ALA A 112 5.85 -19.88 20.85
CA ALA A 112 7.09 -20.66 20.87
C ALA A 112 7.68 -20.72 22.28
N HIS A 113 7.75 -19.58 22.97
CA HIS A 113 8.21 -19.53 24.35
C HIS A 113 7.35 -20.38 25.31
N HIS A 114 6.03 -20.24 25.25
CA HIS A 114 5.14 -21.02 26.12
C HIS A 114 5.18 -22.52 25.83
N ILE A 115 5.18 -22.92 24.56
CA ILE A 115 5.27 -24.31 24.15
C ILE A 115 6.63 -24.88 24.57
N ARG A 116 7.73 -24.15 24.37
CA ARG A 116 9.07 -24.58 24.79
C ARG A 116 9.14 -24.80 26.29
N ASN A 117 8.59 -23.88 27.09
CA ASN A 117 8.57 -24.02 28.54
C ASN A 117 7.81 -25.28 28.97
N ALA A 118 6.62 -25.52 28.40
CA ALA A 118 5.85 -26.72 28.69
C ALA A 118 6.60 -28.00 28.25
N ASN A 119 7.23 -27.96 27.08
CA ASN A 119 7.98 -29.07 26.52
C ASN A 119 9.20 -29.45 27.36
N VAL A 120 9.98 -28.47 27.82
CA VAL A 120 11.12 -28.68 28.72
C VAL A 120 10.70 -29.37 30.01
N VAL A 121 9.54 -28.99 30.59
CA VAL A 121 8.99 -29.63 31.78
C VAL A 121 8.62 -31.09 31.47
N ILE A 122 7.83 -31.35 30.43
CA ILE A 122 7.38 -32.71 30.07
C ILE A 122 8.58 -33.62 29.74
N GLY A 123 9.48 -33.18 28.88
CA GLY A 123 10.68 -33.92 28.49
C GLY A 123 11.62 -34.17 29.66
N GLY A 124 11.83 -33.17 30.52
CA GLY A 124 12.66 -33.27 31.71
C GLY A 124 12.12 -34.25 32.75
N TYR A 125 10.81 -34.20 33.02
CA TYR A 125 10.16 -35.17 33.92
C TYR A 125 10.16 -36.59 33.33
N SER A 126 9.92 -36.75 32.03
CA SER A 126 9.99 -38.07 31.37
C SER A 126 11.38 -38.69 31.50
N ALA A 127 12.43 -37.92 31.17
CA ALA A 127 13.81 -38.36 31.28
C ALA A 127 14.22 -38.71 32.73
N ARG A 128 13.70 -37.95 33.71
CA ARG A 128 13.93 -38.24 35.14
C ARG A 128 13.21 -39.52 35.58
N LEU A 129 11.97 -39.72 35.17
CA LEU A 129 11.21 -40.94 35.47
C LEU A 129 11.85 -42.18 34.84
N GLN A 130 12.37 -42.05 33.61
CA GLN A 130 13.06 -43.14 32.91
C GLN A 130 14.32 -43.60 33.66
N LYS A 131 15.06 -42.66 34.28
CA LYS A 131 16.23 -42.97 35.11
C LYS A 131 15.87 -43.53 36.49
N GLY A 132 14.68 -43.19 37.01
CA GLY A 132 14.26 -43.52 38.38
C GLY A 132 13.37 -44.76 38.50
N LEU A 133 12.71 -45.21 37.43
CA LEU A 133 11.80 -46.34 37.45
C LEU A 133 12.48 -47.61 36.89
N PRO A 134 12.67 -48.66 37.70
CA PRO A 134 13.26 -49.92 37.24
C PRO A 134 12.29 -50.81 36.46
N ASP A 135 10.98 -50.54 36.52
CA ASP A 135 9.95 -51.37 35.88
C ASP A 135 9.98 -51.23 34.34
N PRO A 136 10.24 -52.33 33.60
CA PRO A 136 10.33 -52.34 32.15
C PRO A 136 9.05 -51.84 31.46
N GLN A 137 7.89 -51.96 32.10
CA GLN A 137 6.59 -51.60 31.53
C GLN A 137 6.49 -50.10 31.21
N TRP A 138 7.21 -49.25 31.96
CA TRP A 138 7.18 -47.80 31.80
C TRP A 138 8.28 -47.27 30.88
N ARG A 139 9.26 -48.09 30.49
CA ARG A 139 10.38 -47.64 29.64
C ARG A 139 9.92 -47.18 28.26
N GLN A 140 9.09 -47.98 27.58
CA GLN A 140 8.65 -47.66 26.22
C GLN A 140 7.75 -46.40 26.19
N PRO A 141 6.73 -46.24 27.06
CA PRO A 141 5.95 -45.00 27.12
C PRO A 141 6.78 -43.74 27.40
N LEU A 142 7.74 -43.81 28.33
CA LEU A 142 8.59 -42.67 28.67
C LEU A 142 9.55 -42.29 27.55
N GLU A 143 10.08 -43.28 26.82
CA GLU A 143 10.89 -43.03 25.62
C GLU A 143 10.07 -42.31 24.54
N MET A 144 8.84 -42.76 24.28
CA MET A 144 7.95 -42.09 23.31
C MET A 144 7.66 -40.63 23.70
N ILE A 145 7.42 -40.35 24.99
CA ILE A 145 7.20 -38.97 25.46
C ILE A 145 8.48 -38.13 25.30
N HIS A 146 9.64 -38.72 25.57
CA HIS A 146 10.92 -38.02 25.42
C HIS A 146 11.22 -37.70 23.95
N GLN A 147 10.97 -38.65 23.06
CA GLN A 147 11.14 -38.48 21.63
C GLN A 147 10.17 -37.46 21.03
N ALA A 148 8.89 -37.52 21.40
CA ALA A 148 7.90 -36.51 21.01
C ALA A 148 8.28 -35.11 21.51
N SER A 149 8.85 -35.01 22.72
CA SER A 149 9.37 -33.75 23.25
C SER A 149 10.52 -33.20 22.40
N HIS A 150 11.45 -34.05 21.95
CA HIS A 150 12.51 -33.63 21.04
C HIS A 150 11.98 -33.15 19.68
N GLU A 151 10.98 -33.82 19.12
CA GLU A 151 10.34 -33.43 17.87
C GLU A 151 9.64 -32.06 17.99
N ILE A 152 8.92 -31.82 19.09
CA ILE A 152 8.29 -30.53 19.38
C ILE A 152 9.34 -29.42 19.44
N ASP A 153 10.49 -29.66 20.06
CA ASP A 153 11.57 -28.67 20.16
C ASP A 153 12.15 -28.30 18.78
N ALA A 154 12.27 -29.28 17.87
CA ALA A 154 12.70 -29.04 16.50
C ALA A 154 11.67 -28.21 15.70
N VAL A 155 10.37 -28.45 15.91
CA VAL A 155 9.29 -27.66 15.30
C VAL A 155 9.28 -26.23 15.84
N ILE A 156 9.41 -26.03 17.15
CA ILE A 156 9.48 -24.70 17.77
C ILE A 156 10.65 -23.92 17.18
N LYS A 157 11.84 -24.53 17.10
CA LYS A 157 13.03 -23.88 16.54
C LYS A 157 12.81 -23.47 15.08
N SER A 158 12.17 -24.34 14.28
CA SER A 158 11.84 -24.03 12.89
C SER A 158 10.85 -22.86 12.77
N LEU A 159 9.90 -22.73 13.70
CA LEU A 159 8.96 -21.60 13.75
C LEU A 159 9.64 -20.30 14.18
N GLU A 160 10.56 -20.35 15.15
CA GLU A 160 11.38 -19.21 15.58
C GLU A 160 12.26 -18.70 14.43
N ASP A 161 12.95 -19.61 13.73
CA ASP A 161 13.80 -19.27 12.58
C ASP A 161 12.98 -18.60 11.45
N LEU A 162 11.76 -19.08 11.19
CA LEU A 162 10.85 -18.50 10.19
C LEU A 162 10.36 -17.10 10.62
N ALA A 163 10.11 -16.91 11.91
CA ALA A 163 9.75 -15.62 12.49
C ALA A 163 10.88 -14.61 12.35
N GLU A 164 12.13 -15.04 12.54
CA GLU A 164 13.32 -14.19 12.50
C GLU A 164 13.70 -13.78 11.07
N VAL A 165 13.61 -14.69 10.10
CA VAL A 165 13.84 -14.38 8.67
C VAL A 165 12.84 -13.34 8.15
N SER A 166 11.62 -13.35 8.67
CA SER A 166 10.58 -12.37 8.32
C SER A 166 10.79 -11.01 9.01
N ALA A 167 11.65 -10.94 10.04
CA ALA A 167 11.89 -9.76 10.90
C ALA A 167 12.88 -8.75 10.30
N VAL A 168 13.63 -9.12 9.24
CA VAL A 168 14.59 -8.20 8.63
C VAL A 168 13.81 -7.00 8.08
N PRO A 169 14.04 -5.78 8.59
CA PRO A 169 13.10 -4.69 8.40
C PRO A 169 12.91 -4.39 6.91
N TYR A 170 11.64 -4.38 6.47
CA TYR A 170 11.15 -3.73 5.25
C TYR A 170 11.33 -2.19 5.28
N VAL A 171 12.31 -1.71 6.03
CA VAL A 171 12.70 -0.31 6.16
C VAL A 171 13.83 -0.08 5.17
N ASN A 172 13.44 0.25 3.93
CA ASN A 172 14.16 1.05 2.92
C ASN A 172 13.93 0.51 1.50
N GLY A 173 13.07 1.20 0.73
CA GLY A 173 13.02 1.12 -0.74
C GLY A 173 11.98 0.16 -1.32
N SER A 174 10.72 0.59 -1.33
CA SER A 174 9.52 -0.24 -1.62
C SER A 174 9.28 -0.69 -3.06
N GLN A 175 10.29 -0.88 -3.92
CA GLN A 175 10.05 -1.46 -5.26
C GLN A 175 11.12 -2.45 -5.73
N SER A 176 12.37 -2.36 -5.24
CA SER A 176 13.45 -3.21 -5.75
C SER A 176 13.54 -4.59 -5.08
N ARG A 177 13.04 -4.77 -3.84
CA ARG A 177 13.30 -5.97 -3.05
C ARG A 177 12.25 -7.09 -3.13
N MET A 178 11.09 -6.82 -3.74
CA MET A 178 10.08 -7.88 -3.96
C MET A 178 10.56 -8.89 -5.03
N ILE A 179 11.51 -8.49 -5.89
CA ILE A 179 12.17 -9.36 -6.87
C ILE A 179 13.19 -10.27 -6.17
N ASP A 180 13.93 -9.74 -5.18
CA ASP A 180 14.96 -10.50 -4.44
C ASP A 180 14.36 -11.63 -3.60
N LEU A 181 13.23 -11.43 -2.92
CA LEU A 181 12.63 -12.51 -2.10
C LEU A 181 12.18 -13.70 -2.94
N LYS A 182 11.60 -13.47 -4.12
CA LYS A 182 11.22 -14.55 -5.03
C LYS A 182 12.46 -15.28 -5.56
N GLN A 183 13.50 -14.54 -5.93
CA GLN A 183 14.76 -15.11 -6.40
C GLN A 183 15.51 -15.88 -5.30
N GLU A 184 15.54 -15.37 -4.07
CA GLU A 184 16.15 -16.03 -2.91
C GLU A 184 15.41 -17.34 -2.57
N LEU A 185 14.07 -17.34 -2.64
CA LEU A 185 13.26 -18.52 -2.37
C LEU A 185 13.39 -19.57 -3.49
N GLU A 186 13.41 -19.14 -4.76
CA GLU A 186 13.73 -20.02 -5.91
C GLU A 186 15.15 -20.58 -5.83
N ALA A 187 16.13 -19.78 -5.42
CA ALA A 187 17.53 -20.22 -5.25
C ALA A 187 17.66 -21.25 -4.12
N ARG A 188 16.97 -21.06 -2.99
CA ARG A 188 16.98 -22.03 -1.88
C ARG A 188 16.27 -23.32 -2.25
N LEU A 189 15.16 -23.25 -2.97
CA LEU A 189 14.47 -24.44 -3.48
C LEU A 189 15.34 -25.21 -4.47
N ALA A 190 16.05 -24.53 -5.37
CA ALA A 190 16.98 -25.16 -6.31
C ALA A 190 18.17 -25.82 -5.61
N THR A 191 18.71 -25.20 -4.56
CA THR A 191 19.82 -25.76 -3.77
C THR A 191 19.38 -27.00 -2.99
N LYS A 192 18.14 -27.02 -2.48
CA LYS A 192 17.59 -28.16 -1.75
C LYS A 192 17.34 -29.35 -2.68
N ALA A 193 16.75 -29.11 -3.85
CA ALA A 193 16.54 -30.13 -4.88
C ALA A 193 17.85 -30.75 -5.41
N ARG A 194 18.93 -29.95 -5.48
CA ARG A 194 20.27 -30.45 -5.88
C ARG A 194 20.94 -31.33 -4.83
N LYS A 195 20.73 -31.04 -3.54
CA LYS A 195 21.27 -31.89 -2.46
C LYS A 195 20.58 -33.25 -2.42
N GLU A 196 19.27 -33.29 -2.64
CA GLU A 196 18.50 -34.53 -2.69
C GLU A 196 18.87 -35.42 -3.90
N GLN A 197 19.43 -34.86 -4.98
CA GLN A 197 19.91 -35.59 -6.16
C GLN A 197 21.37 -36.07 -6.08
N HIS A 198 22.16 -35.62 -5.09
CA HIS A 198 23.54 -36.09 -4.86
C HIS A 198 23.65 -37.11 -3.71
N GLU A 199 22.55 -37.31 -2.97
CA GLU A 199 22.44 -38.29 -1.89
C GLU A 199 21.62 -39.55 -2.30
N SER A 200 21.21 -39.65 -3.58
CA SER A 200 20.67 -40.87 -4.22
C SER A 200 21.68 -41.46 -5.20
#